data_AF-N4V505-F1
#
_entry.id   AF-N4V505-F1
#
_cell.length_a   1.000
_cell.length_b   1.000
_cell.length_c   1.000
_cell.angle_alpha   90.00
_cell.angle_beta   90.00
_cell.angle_gamma   90.00
#
_symmetry.space_group_name_H-M   'P 1'
#
loop_
_entity.id
_entity.type
_entity.pdbx_description
1 polymer ?
#
loop_
_entity_poly.entity_id
_entity_poly.type
_entity_poly.pdbx_seq_one_letter_code
_entity_poly.pdbx_strand_id
1 'polypeptide(L)'
;MGSLLPAVVAGLAIFGGYTYGPGIKRTATLFGLNRPAINTTVAHGGDLVFIGDTTHCEDIHHHIASGLLFTACEDDPKTREAWFPPLATFADGLKAQDSQGSIHVIDPKDLTAKRLRFENFQGPFITHGIDVITDPAKPDAVYVFAVNHVPHPDYLAQLSGKGDGKATEKARSQVEIFHHILGSSTIKHVRSVRHPLVRTPNDIFIKDAHSFYVTNDHFHREGHLRLVEDVWRGTSWTDVVHVSIDELSALNPTDGIRAEVAHGGLHNANGLGHYKPGQILIDDCSAGIMHLGKLSSDPKNTTISIAGSVDFDTTIDNPSWFEDSYRSETRDDSGFVVPGINKVLDLVKTLGKPSGKISSIVWYVRPVADCSKIDADAGACWEKRLLFEDDGTRISSAAGAVMVGIDPAKENGQKKAWLFVTGFYSSNVVAVKVDL
;
A
#
# COMPACT_ATOMS: atom_id res chain seq x y z
N MET A 1 28.93 45.21 -25.31
CA MET A 1 28.29 44.68 -24.09
C MET A 1 26.82 44.27 -24.28
N GLY A 2 26.11 44.66 -25.35
CA GLY A 2 24.69 44.32 -25.53
C GLY A 2 24.34 42.89 -26.00
N SER A 3 25.30 42.10 -26.50
CA SER A 3 25.05 40.75 -27.04
C SER A 3 25.32 39.60 -26.05
N LEU A 4 25.97 39.88 -24.92
CA LEU A 4 26.35 38.85 -23.96
C LEU A 4 25.17 38.45 -23.06
N LEU A 5 24.32 39.40 -22.68
CA LEU A 5 23.19 39.16 -21.78
C LEU A 5 22.12 38.23 -22.41
N PRO A 6 21.68 38.41 -23.67
CA PRO A 6 20.75 37.47 -24.30
C PRO A 6 21.34 36.06 -24.46
N ALA A 7 22.64 35.95 -24.76
CA ALA A 7 23.33 34.67 -24.89
C ALA A 7 23.45 33.94 -23.54
N VAL A 8 23.74 34.66 -22.46
CA VAL A 8 23.78 34.11 -21.09
C VAL A 8 22.38 33.67 -20.63
N VAL A 9 21.34 34.47 -20.88
CA VAL A 9 19.96 34.10 -20.56
C VAL A 9 19.51 32.86 -21.36
N ALA A 10 19.81 32.80 -22.66
CA ALA A 10 19.52 31.62 -23.47
C ALA A 10 20.31 30.39 -23.00
N GLY A 11 21.59 30.56 -22.65
CA GLY A 11 22.43 29.50 -22.08
C GLY A 11 21.89 28.96 -20.75
N LEU A 12 21.46 29.83 -19.84
CA LEU A 12 20.84 29.45 -18.57
C LEU A 12 19.48 28.77 -18.77
N ALA A 13 18.68 29.21 -19.75
CA ALA A 13 17.41 28.58 -20.07
C ALA A 13 17.60 27.18 -20.68
N ILE A 14 18.57 27.01 -21.59
CA ILE A 14 18.92 25.71 -22.17
C ILE A 14 19.47 24.79 -21.08
N PHE A 15 20.40 25.27 -20.25
CA PHE A 15 20.96 24.51 -19.15
C PHE A 15 19.88 24.10 -18.14
N GLY A 16 19.00 25.03 -17.76
CA GLY A 16 17.88 24.76 -16.87
C GLY A 16 16.89 23.75 -17.46
N GLY A 17 16.52 23.91 -18.74
CA GLY A 17 15.63 23.00 -19.46
C GLY A 17 16.24 21.60 -19.62
N TYR A 18 17.53 21.49 -19.92
CA TYR A 18 18.23 20.22 -20.03
C TYR A 18 18.38 19.52 -18.67
N THR A 19 18.74 20.28 -17.63
CA THR A 19 19.01 19.74 -16.30
C THR A 19 17.73 19.35 -15.54
N TYR A 20 16.70 20.19 -15.58
CA TYR A 20 15.48 20.02 -14.78
C TYR A 20 14.27 19.56 -15.60
N GLY A 21 14.28 19.76 -16.93
CA GLY A 21 13.16 19.41 -17.81
C GLY A 21 12.72 17.95 -17.72
N PRO A 22 13.63 16.95 -17.75
CA PRO A 22 13.25 15.55 -17.57
C PRO A 22 12.56 15.28 -16.23
N GLY A 23 13.06 15.88 -15.14
CA GLY A 23 12.46 15.77 -13.81
C GLY A 23 11.05 16.36 -13.77
N ILE A 24 10.89 17.59 -14.29
CA ILE A 24 9.60 18.28 -14.37
C ILE A 24 8.60 17.48 -15.22
N LYS A 25 9.03 16.95 -16.37
CA LYS A 25 8.19 16.12 -17.25
C LYS A 25 7.72 14.87 -16.50
N ARG A 26 8.61 14.19 -15.79
CA ARG A 26 8.27 12.99 -15.02
C ARG A 26 7.31 13.30 -13.88
N THR A 27 7.53 14.37 -13.12
CA THR A 27 6.57 14.83 -12.10
C THR A 27 5.21 15.15 -12.73
N ALA A 28 5.17 15.86 -13.87
CA ALA A 28 3.92 16.14 -14.58
C ALA A 28 3.18 14.86 -15.02
N THR A 29 3.92 13.85 -15.48
CA THR A 29 3.37 12.53 -15.84
C THR A 29 2.79 11.81 -14.62
N LEU A 30 3.55 11.71 -13.51
CA LEU A 30 3.11 11.06 -12.28
C LEU A 30 1.85 11.73 -11.69
N PHE A 31 1.80 13.07 -11.73
CA PHE A 31 0.65 13.84 -11.28
C PHE A 31 -0.60 13.68 -12.16
N GLY A 32 -0.47 13.03 -13.31
CA GLY A 32 -1.57 12.79 -14.25
C GLY A 32 -2.02 14.07 -14.96
N LEU A 33 -1.14 15.04 -15.20
CA LEU A 33 -1.49 16.25 -15.94
C LEU A 33 -1.98 15.87 -17.34
N ASN A 34 -3.20 16.30 -17.69
CA ASN A 34 -3.90 15.99 -18.94
C ASN A 34 -4.30 14.52 -19.14
N ARG A 35 -4.11 13.64 -18.16
CA ARG A 35 -4.65 12.28 -18.24
C ARG A 35 -6.20 12.37 -18.23
N PRO A 36 -6.94 11.59 -19.03
CA PRO A 36 -8.40 11.58 -18.94
C PRO A 36 -8.84 10.82 -17.69
N ALA A 37 -10.05 11.11 -17.18
CA ALA A 37 -10.68 10.29 -16.15
C ALA A 37 -11.61 9.33 -16.89
N ILE A 38 -11.28 8.05 -16.91
CA ILE A 38 -11.98 7.03 -17.68
C ILE A 38 -12.27 5.82 -16.82
N ASN A 39 -13.32 5.11 -17.21
CA ASN A 39 -13.72 3.86 -16.60
C ASN A 39 -13.44 2.72 -17.58
N THR A 40 -12.71 1.69 -17.14
CA THR A 40 -12.59 0.43 -17.89
C THR A 40 -13.98 -0.13 -18.17
N THR A 41 -14.25 -0.41 -19.44
CA THR A 41 -15.51 -0.99 -19.90
C THR A 41 -15.70 -2.36 -19.27
N VAL A 42 -16.87 -2.58 -18.67
CA VAL A 42 -17.28 -3.89 -18.16
C VAL A 42 -18.31 -4.47 -19.13
N ALA A 43 -17.98 -5.60 -19.76
CA ALA A 43 -18.77 -6.18 -20.84
C ALA A 43 -20.15 -6.68 -20.37
N HIS A 44 -20.21 -7.26 -19.18
CA HIS A 44 -21.43 -7.81 -18.58
C HIS A 44 -21.62 -7.27 -17.16
N GLY A 45 -22.87 -6.95 -16.78
CA GLY A 45 -23.14 -6.39 -15.45
C GLY A 45 -22.71 -7.29 -14.29
N GLY A 46 -22.63 -8.61 -14.48
CA GLY A 46 -22.14 -9.56 -13.48
C GLY A 46 -20.62 -9.66 -13.39
N ASP A 47 -19.87 -8.97 -14.24
CA ASP A 47 -18.41 -8.94 -14.23
C ASP A 47 -17.85 -7.79 -13.37
N LEU A 48 -18.72 -7.04 -12.68
CA LEU A 48 -18.38 -6.02 -11.71
C LEU A 48 -19.25 -6.19 -10.46
N VAL A 49 -18.62 -6.34 -9.30
CA VAL A 49 -19.27 -6.54 -8.01
C VAL A 49 -18.69 -5.58 -6.98
N PHE A 50 -19.57 -4.94 -6.22
CA PHE A 50 -19.20 -4.14 -5.05
C PHE A 50 -19.32 -5.03 -3.82
N ILE A 51 -18.21 -5.26 -3.13
CA ILE A 51 -18.19 -6.10 -1.94
C ILE A 51 -18.67 -5.25 -0.76
N GLY A 52 -19.89 -5.49 -0.29
CA GLY A 52 -20.47 -4.69 0.79
C GLY A 52 -19.69 -4.81 2.11
N ASP A 53 -19.89 -3.83 3.01
CA ASP A 53 -19.24 -3.78 4.33
C ASP A 53 -17.71 -3.72 4.24
N THR A 54 -17.17 -2.98 3.28
CA THR A 54 -15.70 -2.82 3.11
C THR A 54 -15.33 -1.36 2.87
N THR A 55 -15.78 -0.51 3.80
CA THR A 55 -15.58 0.94 3.71
C THR A 55 -14.15 1.32 4.09
N HIS A 56 -13.47 2.04 3.19
CA HIS A 56 -12.15 2.64 3.41
C HIS A 56 -11.07 1.62 3.78
N CYS A 57 -11.14 0.45 3.16
CA CYS A 57 -10.05 -0.51 3.24
C CYS A 57 -8.91 -0.02 2.35
N GLU A 58 -7.73 0.09 2.90
CA GLU A 58 -6.59 0.67 2.19
C GLU A 58 -5.75 -0.42 1.52
N ASP A 59 -5.56 -1.56 2.19
CA ASP A 59 -4.73 -2.66 1.69
C ASP A 59 -5.48 -4.02 1.64
N ILE A 60 -5.03 -4.95 0.79
CA ILE A 60 -5.59 -6.30 0.61
C ILE A 60 -4.53 -7.33 0.21
N HIS A 61 -4.58 -8.50 0.84
CA HIS A 61 -3.69 -9.63 0.54
C HIS A 61 -4.45 -10.90 0.21
N HIS A 62 -3.96 -11.65 -0.77
CA HIS A 62 -4.47 -12.98 -1.11
C HIS A 62 -3.67 -14.06 -0.37
N HIS A 63 -4.29 -14.66 0.64
CA HIS A 63 -3.70 -15.80 1.33
C HIS A 63 -3.88 -17.08 0.50
N ILE A 64 -2.91 -17.36 -0.37
CA ILE A 64 -2.94 -18.46 -1.36
C ILE A 64 -3.35 -19.79 -0.76
N ALA A 65 -2.82 -20.13 0.43
CA ALA A 65 -3.06 -21.43 1.06
C ALA A 65 -4.54 -21.68 1.41
N SER A 66 -5.29 -20.64 1.80
CA SER A 66 -6.74 -20.74 2.05
C SER A 66 -7.60 -20.32 0.86
N GLY A 67 -7.03 -19.59 -0.10
CA GLY A 67 -7.76 -18.97 -1.21
C GLY A 67 -8.68 -17.83 -0.78
N LEU A 68 -8.42 -17.23 0.39
CA LEU A 68 -9.21 -16.13 0.95
C LEU A 68 -8.41 -14.83 0.86
N LEU A 69 -9.11 -13.69 0.82
CA LEU A 69 -8.49 -12.39 0.87
C LEU A 69 -8.66 -11.78 2.26
N PHE A 70 -7.65 -11.06 2.73
CA PHE A 70 -7.67 -10.34 3.99
C PHE A 70 -7.48 -8.85 3.70
N THR A 71 -8.25 -8.01 4.38
CA THR A 71 -8.17 -6.54 4.24
C THR A 71 -8.52 -5.88 5.57
N ALA A 72 -8.03 -4.68 5.83
CA ALA A 72 -8.38 -3.88 7.00
C ALA A 72 -9.08 -2.59 6.58
N CYS A 73 -10.20 -2.29 7.23
CA CYS A 73 -11.14 -1.24 6.85
C CYS A 73 -11.37 -0.27 8.01
N GLU A 74 -11.57 1.02 7.74
CA GLU A 74 -11.86 2.02 8.79
C GLU A 74 -13.32 2.00 9.24
N ASP A 75 -14.21 1.45 8.40
CA ASP A 75 -15.65 1.29 8.61
C ASP A 75 -16.48 2.59 8.69
N ASP A 76 -15.96 3.66 9.30
CA ASP A 76 -16.66 4.95 9.46
C ASP A 76 -15.97 6.08 8.68
N PRO A 77 -16.61 6.65 7.64
CA PRO A 77 -16.10 7.81 6.93
C PRO A 77 -15.82 9.02 7.82
N LYS A 78 -16.54 9.18 8.94
CA LYS A 78 -16.37 10.32 9.84
C LYS A 78 -15.08 10.21 10.64
N THR A 79 -14.70 9.00 11.07
CA THR A 79 -13.42 8.81 11.76
C THR A 79 -12.26 8.94 10.79
N ARG A 80 -12.40 8.43 9.56
CA ARG A 80 -11.42 8.65 8.48
C ARG A 80 -11.22 10.13 8.14
N GLU A 81 -12.31 10.90 8.09
CA GLU A 81 -12.28 12.35 7.85
C GLU A 81 -11.61 13.10 9.01
N ALA A 82 -11.87 12.66 10.24
CA ALA A 82 -11.31 13.27 11.45
C ALA A 82 -9.80 13.01 11.60
N TRP A 83 -9.36 11.80 11.24
CA TRP A 83 -8.02 11.34 11.57
C TRP A 83 -7.48 10.29 10.58
N PHE A 84 -6.47 10.68 9.81
CA PHE A 84 -5.70 9.77 8.98
C PHE A 84 -4.28 10.34 8.75
N PRO A 85 -3.33 10.04 9.66
CA PRO A 85 -1.96 10.56 9.61
C PRO A 85 -1.19 10.30 8.30
N PRO A 86 -1.41 9.20 7.54
CA PRO A 86 -0.80 9.00 6.22
C PRO A 86 -1.13 10.08 5.19
N LEU A 87 -2.24 10.81 5.35
CA LEU A 87 -2.57 11.97 4.52
C LEU A 87 -2.49 13.29 5.29
N ALA A 88 -1.69 13.32 6.37
CA ALA A 88 -1.56 14.45 7.30
C ALA A 88 -2.92 14.99 7.81
N THR A 89 -3.92 14.11 7.92
CA THR A 89 -5.26 14.46 8.40
C THR A 89 -5.30 14.33 9.92
N PHE A 90 -5.35 15.47 10.61
CA PHE A 90 -5.33 15.57 12.08
C PHE A 90 -6.46 16.48 12.60
N ALA A 91 -7.63 16.44 11.97
CA ALA A 91 -8.72 17.37 12.23
C ALA A 91 -9.31 17.23 13.65
N ASP A 92 -9.48 15.99 14.13
CA ASP A 92 -9.98 15.73 15.49
C ASP A 92 -9.35 14.46 16.09
N GLY A 93 -8.34 14.66 16.94
CA GLY A 93 -7.68 13.57 17.66
C GLY A 93 -8.50 12.96 18.78
N LEU A 94 -9.49 13.69 19.34
CA LEU A 94 -10.39 13.12 20.33
C LEU A 94 -11.36 12.15 19.65
N LYS A 95 -11.89 12.52 18.48
CA LYS A 95 -12.77 11.66 17.68
C LYS A 95 -12.06 10.40 17.19
N ALA A 96 -10.76 10.46 16.92
CA ALA A 96 -9.95 9.30 16.56
C ALA A 96 -9.93 8.19 17.62
N GLN A 97 -10.24 8.50 18.89
CA GLN A 97 -10.40 7.46 19.93
C GLN A 97 -11.65 6.61 19.74
N ASP A 98 -12.63 7.10 18.97
CA ASP A 98 -13.84 6.36 18.61
C ASP A 98 -13.63 5.43 17.40
N SER A 99 -12.46 5.47 16.72
CA SER A 99 -12.20 4.63 15.55
C SER A 99 -12.28 3.15 15.93
N GLN A 100 -13.16 2.43 15.26
CA GLN A 100 -13.39 1.00 15.43
C GLN A 100 -13.27 0.29 14.09
N GLY A 101 -12.17 0.54 13.35
CA GLY A 101 -11.88 -0.21 12.14
C GLY A 101 -11.85 -1.71 12.41
N SER A 102 -11.75 -2.50 11.36
CA SER A 102 -11.85 -3.96 11.47
C SER A 102 -11.04 -4.69 10.42
N ILE A 103 -10.90 -6.00 10.63
CA ILE A 103 -10.29 -6.93 9.66
C ILE A 103 -11.42 -7.73 9.01
N HIS A 104 -11.38 -7.81 7.69
CA HIS A 104 -12.34 -8.50 6.86
C HIS A 104 -11.69 -9.67 6.14
N VAL A 105 -12.47 -10.74 5.98
CA VAL A 105 -12.14 -11.88 5.12
C VAL A 105 -13.10 -11.88 3.94
N ILE A 106 -12.58 -11.89 2.72
CA ILE A 106 -13.37 -11.97 1.49
C ILE A 106 -13.18 -13.36 0.88
N ASP A 107 -14.28 -14.03 0.53
CA ASP A 107 -14.22 -15.28 -0.25
C ASP A 107 -14.37 -14.97 -1.75
N PRO A 108 -13.32 -15.18 -2.56
CA PRO A 108 -13.38 -14.93 -4.01
C PRO A 108 -14.39 -15.81 -4.76
N LYS A 109 -14.90 -16.89 -4.16
CA LYS A 109 -15.84 -17.82 -4.81
C LYS A 109 -17.27 -17.30 -4.78
N ASP A 110 -17.67 -16.65 -3.69
CA ASP A 110 -19.03 -16.10 -3.55
C ASP A 110 -19.07 -14.57 -3.53
N LEU A 111 -17.91 -13.91 -3.54
CA LEU A 111 -17.74 -12.46 -3.56
C LEU A 111 -18.41 -11.78 -2.35
N THR A 112 -18.33 -12.42 -1.18
CA THR A 112 -18.83 -11.87 0.09
C THR A 112 -17.68 -11.56 1.06
N ALA A 113 -17.90 -10.53 1.89
CA ALA A 113 -17.01 -10.18 2.98
C ALA A 113 -17.60 -10.60 4.32
N LYS A 114 -16.72 -10.96 5.25
CA LYS A 114 -17.03 -11.23 6.65
C LYS A 114 -16.15 -10.37 7.55
N ARG A 115 -16.75 -9.42 8.26
CA ARG A 115 -16.09 -8.70 9.35
C ARG A 115 -15.76 -9.66 10.50
N LEU A 116 -14.51 -9.66 10.94
CA LEU A 116 -14.07 -10.47 12.08
C LEU A 116 -14.30 -9.69 13.38
N ARG A 117 -14.88 -10.35 14.38
CA ARG A 117 -15.04 -9.76 15.72
C ARG A 117 -13.73 -9.89 16.50
N PHE A 118 -13.23 -8.77 17.01
CA PHE A 118 -12.02 -8.76 17.82
C PHE A 118 -12.22 -9.42 19.19
N GLU A 119 -11.23 -10.21 19.58
CA GLU A 119 -11.03 -10.69 20.95
C GLU A 119 -9.78 -10.03 21.52
N ASN A 120 -9.82 -9.64 22.79
CA ASN A 120 -8.72 -8.99 23.50
C ASN A 120 -8.23 -7.65 22.93
N PHE A 121 -9.04 -6.97 22.11
CA PHE A 121 -8.76 -5.62 21.64
C PHE A 121 -9.97 -4.71 21.84
N GLN A 122 -9.75 -3.56 22.47
CA GLN A 122 -10.78 -2.54 22.76
C GLN A 122 -10.26 -1.12 22.50
N GLY A 123 -9.06 -1.00 21.92
CA GLY A 123 -8.45 0.29 21.61
C GLY A 123 -9.00 0.88 20.32
N PRO A 124 -8.62 2.12 19.98
CA PRO A 124 -8.87 2.66 18.66
C PRO A 124 -8.07 1.88 17.61
N PHE A 125 -8.71 1.58 16.48
CA PHE A 125 -8.07 0.93 15.33
C PHE A 125 -8.27 1.79 14.09
N ILE A 126 -7.22 2.52 13.72
CA ILE A 126 -7.17 3.38 12.54
C ILE A 126 -6.32 2.66 11.49
N THR A 127 -7.00 2.04 10.53
CA THR A 127 -6.41 1.05 9.62
C THR A 127 -5.60 1.68 8.48
N HIS A 128 -4.59 0.94 8.03
CA HIS A 128 -3.71 1.23 6.89
C HIS A 128 -3.21 -0.12 6.32
N GLY A 129 -1.92 -0.25 5.97
CA GLY A 129 -1.34 -1.49 5.44
C GLY A 129 -1.40 -2.69 6.40
N ILE A 130 -1.54 -3.89 5.83
CA ILE A 130 -1.57 -5.16 6.54
C ILE A 130 -0.70 -6.20 5.85
N ASP A 131 -0.48 -7.34 6.49
CA ASP A 131 -0.04 -8.54 5.81
C ASP A 131 -0.56 -9.78 6.54
N VAL A 132 -0.57 -10.93 5.86
CA VAL A 132 -1.12 -12.19 6.36
C VAL A 132 -0.24 -13.38 5.99
N ILE A 133 0.12 -14.19 7.00
CA ILE A 133 0.85 -15.45 6.79
C ILE A 133 0.19 -16.60 7.52
N THR A 134 0.36 -17.81 7.00
CA THR A 134 -0.03 -19.04 7.69
C THR A 134 0.75 -19.18 9.01
N ASP A 135 0.07 -19.61 10.07
CA ASP A 135 0.76 -20.06 11.29
C ASP A 135 1.45 -21.41 11.02
N PRO A 136 2.79 -21.49 11.03
CA PRO A 136 3.51 -22.73 10.72
C PRO A 136 3.21 -23.85 11.73
N ALA A 137 2.77 -23.51 12.95
CA ALA A 137 2.36 -24.50 13.96
C ALA A 137 0.90 -24.94 13.82
N LYS A 138 0.07 -24.16 13.11
CA LYS A 138 -1.37 -24.39 12.91
C LYS A 138 -1.78 -23.98 11.49
N PRO A 139 -1.69 -24.88 10.50
CA PRO A 139 -1.98 -24.55 9.10
C PRO A 139 -3.41 -24.06 8.81
N ASP A 140 -4.35 -24.30 9.74
CA ASP A 140 -5.72 -23.80 9.72
C ASP A 140 -5.87 -22.41 10.36
N ALA A 141 -4.75 -21.73 10.66
CA ALA A 141 -4.71 -20.41 11.26
C ALA A 141 -3.73 -19.50 10.53
N VAL A 142 -3.94 -18.20 10.69
CA VAL A 142 -3.08 -17.15 10.14
C VAL A 142 -2.72 -16.12 11.21
N TYR A 143 -1.55 -15.52 11.05
CA TYR A 143 -1.23 -14.25 11.68
C TYR A 143 -1.58 -13.13 10.72
N VAL A 144 -2.22 -12.08 11.22
CA VAL A 144 -2.46 -10.82 10.50
C VAL A 144 -1.78 -9.70 11.27
N PHE A 145 -0.87 -8.99 10.62
CA PHE A 145 -0.23 -7.81 11.22
C PHE A 145 -0.82 -6.59 10.52
N ALA A 146 -1.15 -5.55 11.29
CA ALA A 146 -1.82 -4.37 10.76
C ALA A 146 -1.24 -3.09 11.33
N VAL A 147 -1.00 -2.11 10.47
CA VAL A 147 -0.64 -0.75 10.90
C VAL A 147 -1.84 -0.07 11.55
N ASN A 148 -1.60 0.58 12.68
CA ASN A 148 -2.61 1.30 13.46
C ASN A 148 -2.12 2.71 13.85
N HIS A 149 -2.82 3.75 13.39
CA HIS A 149 -2.44 5.15 13.55
C HIS A 149 -3.08 5.86 14.74
N VAL A 150 -2.86 5.35 15.96
CA VAL A 150 -3.48 5.93 17.15
C VAL A 150 -2.96 7.34 17.50
N PRO A 151 -3.78 8.23 18.08
CA PRO A 151 -3.31 9.51 18.60
C PRO A 151 -2.27 9.36 19.71
N HIS A 152 -1.34 10.31 19.78
CA HIS A 152 -0.36 10.35 20.87
C HIS A 152 -1.05 10.79 22.18
N PRO A 153 -0.85 10.10 23.31
CA PRO A 153 -1.50 10.46 24.59
C PRO A 153 -1.23 11.90 25.03
N ASP A 154 0.00 12.39 24.89
CA ASP A 154 0.34 13.78 25.24
C ASP A 154 -0.41 14.79 24.38
N TYR A 155 -0.65 14.47 23.10
CA TYR A 155 -1.46 15.29 22.22
C TYR A 155 -2.92 15.31 22.67
N LEU A 156 -3.47 14.16 23.05
CA LEU A 156 -4.83 14.07 23.62
C LEU A 156 -4.96 14.83 24.95
N ALA A 157 -3.95 14.74 25.83
CA ALA A 157 -3.91 15.47 27.09
C ALA A 157 -3.89 16.99 26.85
N GLN A 158 -3.10 17.45 25.87
CA GLN A 158 -3.07 18.84 25.45
C GLN A 158 -4.45 19.29 24.92
N LEU A 159 -5.07 18.53 24.02
CA LEU A 159 -6.42 18.85 23.49
C LEU A 159 -7.48 18.92 24.60
N SER A 160 -7.31 18.14 25.66
CA SER A 160 -8.23 18.08 26.80
C SER A 160 -7.94 19.13 27.89
N GLY A 161 -6.97 20.03 27.67
CA GLY A 161 -6.56 21.04 28.66
C GLY A 161 -5.87 20.46 29.91
N LYS A 162 -5.38 19.21 29.83
CA LYS A 162 -4.72 18.47 30.92
C LYS A 162 -3.21 18.32 30.73
N GLY A 163 -2.65 18.84 29.64
CA GLY A 163 -1.22 18.77 29.33
C GLY A 163 -0.41 19.89 29.97
N ASP A 164 0.80 19.57 30.44
CA ASP A 164 1.78 20.49 31.02
C ASP A 164 2.83 20.98 30.00
N GLY A 165 2.75 20.54 28.75
CA GLY A 165 3.66 20.90 27.66
C GLY A 165 3.02 20.92 26.26
N LYS A 166 3.82 21.22 25.24
CA LYS A 166 3.43 21.08 23.82
C LYS A 166 3.75 19.66 23.36
N ALA A 167 2.76 18.90 22.91
CA ALA A 167 2.99 17.61 22.29
C ALA A 167 3.87 17.79 21.05
N THR A 168 4.95 17.02 20.95
CA THR A 168 5.87 17.05 19.82
C THR A 168 5.35 16.23 18.63
N GLU A 169 4.46 15.27 18.90
CA GLU A 169 3.90 14.35 17.91
C GLU A 169 2.39 14.21 18.13
N LYS A 170 1.61 14.29 17.05
CA LYS A 170 0.15 14.14 17.11
C LYS A 170 -0.28 12.68 17.08
N ALA A 171 0.39 11.86 16.26
CA ALA A 171 0.14 10.43 16.15
C ALA A 171 1.27 9.62 16.80
N ARG A 172 0.90 8.43 17.26
CA ARG A 172 1.80 7.42 17.81
C ARG A 172 1.49 6.08 17.16
N SER A 173 1.80 5.99 15.87
CA SER A 173 1.54 4.81 15.07
C SER A 173 2.21 3.56 15.64
N GLN A 174 1.59 2.41 15.43
CA GLN A 174 2.03 1.11 15.92
C GLN A 174 1.60 0.00 14.99
N VAL A 175 2.08 -1.22 15.23
CA VAL A 175 1.61 -2.43 14.54
C VAL A 175 0.82 -3.29 15.52
N GLU A 176 -0.35 -3.74 15.12
CA GLU A 176 -1.18 -4.69 15.86
C GLU A 176 -0.99 -6.09 15.28
N ILE A 177 -0.75 -7.07 16.15
CA ILE A 177 -0.62 -8.47 15.76
C ILE A 177 -1.88 -9.20 16.18
N PHE A 178 -2.46 -9.92 15.24
CA PHE A 178 -3.64 -10.73 15.41
C PHE A 178 -3.39 -12.18 14.99
N HIS A 179 -4.17 -13.10 15.57
CA HIS A 179 -4.21 -14.52 15.22
C HIS A 179 -5.64 -14.93 14.93
N HIS A 180 -5.87 -15.54 13.77
CA HIS A 180 -7.18 -15.94 13.29
C HIS A 180 -7.21 -17.42 12.93
N ILE A 181 -8.18 -18.16 13.46
CA ILE A 181 -8.48 -19.51 13.00
C ILE A 181 -9.40 -19.41 11.79
N LEU A 182 -9.00 -19.95 10.65
CA LEU A 182 -9.75 -19.86 9.40
C LEU A 182 -11.17 -20.41 9.57
N GLY A 183 -12.15 -19.69 9.03
CA GLY A 183 -13.58 -20.03 9.13
C GLY A 183 -14.27 -19.57 10.43
N SER A 184 -13.51 -19.23 11.49
CA SER A 184 -14.08 -18.64 12.70
C SER A 184 -14.67 -17.25 12.43
N SER A 185 -15.51 -16.74 13.34
CA SER A 185 -16.07 -15.38 13.25
C SER A 185 -15.29 -14.35 14.06
N THR A 186 -14.17 -14.76 14.66
CA THR A 186 -13.38 -13.93 15.55
C THR A 186 -11.93 -13.90 15.13
N ILE A 187 -11.24 -12.85 15.57
CA ILE A 187 -9.80 -12.74 15.44
C ILE A 187 -9.25 -12.21 16.75
N LYS A 188 -8.22 -12.88 17.26
CA LYS A 188 -7.67 -12.61 18.58
C LYS A 188 -6.49 -11.68 18.45
N HIS A 189 -6.53 -10.55 19.14
CA HIS A 189 -5.36 -9.71 19.32
C HIS A 189 -4.32 -10.42 20.20
N VAL A 190 -3.10 -10.43 19.71
CA VAL A 190 -1.94 -11.04 20.36
C VAL A 190 -1.19 -9.97 21.15
N ARG A 191 -0.75 -8.92 20.45
CA ARG A 191 -0.07 -7.77 21.06
C ARG A 191 0.02 -6.58 20.10
N SER A 192 0.29 -5.40 20.65
CA SER A 192 0.78 -4.28 19.86
C SER A 192 2.31 -4.24 19.88
N VAL A 193 2.91 -3.62 18.86
CA VAL A 193 4.35 -3.44 18.69
C VAL A 193 4.65 -1.98 18.40
N ARG A 194 5.56 -1.39 19.19
CA ARG A 194 6.06 -0.02 19.01
C ARG A 194 7.57 0.04 19.15
N HIS A 195 8.20 0.83 18.30
CA HIS A 195 9.63 1.11 18.36
C HIS A 195 9.94 2.51 17.78
N PRO A 196 10.92 3.27 18.29
CA PRO A 196 11.26 4.60 17.77
C PRO A 196 11.66 4.66 16.29
N LEU A 197 12.11 3.54 15.71
CA LEU A 197 12.39 3.44 14.27
C LEU A 197 11.11 3.28 13.43
N VAL A 198 9.98 2.90 14.01
CA VAL A 198 8.68 2.81 13.34
C VAL A 198 7.95 4.14 13.54
N ARG A 199 8.25 5.12 12.68
CA ARG A 199 7.88 6.53 12.84
C ARG A 199 6.57 6.88 12.13
N THR A 200 6.44 6.39 10.90
CA THR A 200 5.40 6.68 9.92
C THR A 200 5.09 5.39 9.15
N PRO A 201 4.73 4.30 9.87
CA PRO A 201 4.51 3.00 9.26
C PRO A 201 3.47 3.09 8.15
N ASN A 202 3.77 2.57 6.98
CA ASN A 202 2.85 2.52 5.85
C ASN A 202 2.32 1.11 5.65
N ASP A 203 3.21 0.17 5.31
CA ASP A 203 2.84 -1.20 5.04
C ASP A 203 3.82 -2.23 5.66
N ILE A 204 3.42 -3.49 5.68
CA ILE A 204 4.06 -4.58 6.43
C ILE A 204 4.44 -5.74 5.50
N PHE A 205 5.58 -6.36 5.77
CA PHE A 205 5.91 -7.69 5.26
C PHE A 205 6.26 -8.61 6.44
N ILE A 206 5.44 -9.63 6.69
CA ILE A 206 5.66 -10.60 7.75
C ILE A 206 6.61 -11.67 7.22
N LYS A 207 7.77 -11.78 7.86
CA LYS A 207 8.70 -12.89 7.62
C LYS A 207 8.26 -14.13 8.38
N ASP A 208 7.87 -13.95 9.64
CA ASP A 208 7.29 -14.94 10.53
C ASP A 208 6.59 -14.25 11.72
N ALA A 209 5.97 -15.02 12.61
CA ALA A 209 5.23 -14.49 13.76
C ALA A 209 6.08 -13.62 14.71
N HIS A 210 7.41 -13.70 14.66
CA HIS A 210 8.35 -12.97 15.50
C HIS A 210 9.18 -11.94 14.73
N SER A 211 8.97 -11.79 13.42
CA SER A 211 9.82 -10.96 12.57
C SER A 211 9.04 -10.38 11.41
N PHE A 212 9.10 -9.07 11.23
CA PHE A 212 8.49 -8.39 10.10
C PHE A 212 9.31 -7.19 9.64
N TYR A 213 9.01 -6.70 8.44
CA TYR A 213 9.50 -5.46 7.89
C TYR A 213 8.36 -4.47 7.81
N VAL A 214 8.66 -3.18 7.98
CA VAL A 214 7.69 -2.09 7.89
C VAL A 214 8.33 -0.90 7.21
N THR A 215 7.62 -0.30 6.26
CA THR A 215 8.04 0.94 5.60
C THR A 215 7.72 2.15 6.47
N ASN A 216 8.60 3.15 6.48
CA ASN A 216 8.27 4.50 6.93
C ASN A 216 8.09 5.41 5.71
N ASP A 217 6.86 5.86 5.44
CA ASP A 217 6.56 6.60 4.21
C ASP A 217 7.02 8.05 4.17
N HIS A 218 7.35 8.61 5.34
CA HIS A 218 7.80 10.00 5.45
C HIS A 218 8.84 10.17 6.55
N PHE A 219 9.73 11.14 6.38
CA PHE A 219 10.58 11.63 7.46
C PHE A 219 9.84 12.70 8.27
N HIS A 220 9.19 13.65 7.61
CA HIS A 220 8.36 14.67 8.26
C HIS A 220 6.91 14.20 8.37
N ARG A 221 6.36 14.21 9.60
CA ARG A 221 4.97 13.76 9.85
C ARG A 221 3.90 14.73 9.35
N GLU A 222 4.21 16.02 9.20
CA GLU A 222 3.28 17.04 8.70
C GLU A 222 4.03 18.30 8.23
N GLY A 223 3.28 19.26 7.69
CA GLY A 223 3.79 20.60 7.33
C GLY A 223 4.46 20.65 5.96
N HIS A 224 5.10 21.80 5.67
CA HIS A 224 5.62 22.09 4.32
C HIS A 224 6.75 21.16 3.88
N LEU A 225 7.56 20.66 4.81
CA LEU A 225 8.65 19.73 4.47
C LEU A 225 8.11 18.36 4.06
N ARG A 226 6.97 17.92 4.62
CA ARG A 226 6.27 16.72 4.14
C ARG A 226 5.79 16.90 2.71
N LEU A 227 5.21 18.05 2.37
CA LEU A 227 4.81 18.34 0.98
C LEU A 227 6.00 18.35 0.01
N VAL A 228 7.19 18.75 0.47
CA VAL A 228 8.41 18.65 -0.35
C VAL A 228 8.79 17.18 -0.57
N GLU A 229 8.62 16.32 0.43
CA GLU A 229 8.79 14.86 0.27
C GLU A 229 7.84 14.30 -0.79
N ASP A 230 6.56 14.72 -0.83
CA ASP A 230 5.58 14.19 -1.80
C ASP A 230 5.89 14.58 -3.27
N VAL A 231 6.53 15.73 -3.49
CA VAL A 231 6.68 16.32 -4.83
C VAL A 231 8.08 16.15 -5.40
N TRP A 232 9.11 16.23 -4.54
CA TRP A 232 10.50 16.30 -4.98
C TRP A 232 11.22 14.97 -4.76
N ARG A 233 11.47 14.25 -5.86
CA ARG A 233 12.20 12.96 -5.89
C ARG A 233 13.63 12.97 -5.34
N GLY A 234 14.18 14.15 -5.00
CA GLY A 234 15.47 14.25 -4.30
C GLY A 234 15.39 13.91 -2.80
N THR A 235 14.18 13.72 -2.26
CA THR A 235 13.93 13.39 -0.85
C THR A 235 13.98 11.87 -0.62
N SER A 236 15.16 11.28 -0.76
CA SER A 236 15.40 9.86 -0.50
C SER A 236 15.60 9.58 1.01
N TRP A 237 14.66 10.03 1.85
CA TRP A 237 14.81 10.03 3.31
C TRP A 237 14.06 8.89 4.02
N THR A 238 13.30 8.11 3.26
CA THR A 238 12.47 7.03 3.78
C THR A 238 13.22 5.71 3.82
N ASP A 239 12.71 4.78 4.64
CA ASP A 239 13.37 3.53 4.95
C ASP A 239 12.39 2.37 5.17
N VAL A 240 12.92 1.16 5.08
CA VAL A 240 12.30 -0.09 5.53
C VAL A 240 13.02 -0.51 6.80
N VAL A 241 12.25 -0.75 7.86
CA VAL A 241 12.75 -1.18 9.17
C VAL A 241 12.42 -2.64 9.38
N HIS A 242 13.40 -3.44 9.75
CA HIS A 242 13.17 -4.77 10.29
C HIS A 242 12.85 -4.69 11.77
N VAL A 243 11.85 -5.46 12.22
CA VAL A 243 11.43 -5.56 13.61
C VAL A 243 11.45 -7.02 14.04
N SER A 244 12.14 -7.29 15.15
CA SER A 244 12.17 -8.58 15.85
C SER A 244 11.39 -8.52 17.15
N ILE A 245 10.68 -9.60 17.45
CA ILE A 245 9.83 -9.75 18.64
C ILE A 245 10.33 -10.95 19.45
N ASP A 246 10.92 -10.68 20.61
CA ASP A 246 11.48 -11.73 21.46
C ASP A 246 10.37 -12.53 22.19
N GLU A 247 9.25 -11.89 22.56
CA GLU A 247 8.14 -12.53 23.28
C GLU A 247 6.77 -12.06 22.78
N LEU A 248 5.95 -12.92 22.17
CA LEU A 248 4.62 -12.53 21.68
C LEU A 248 3.58 -12.27 22.78
N SER A 249 3.79 -12.76 24.00
CA SER A 249 2.89 -12.59 25.14
C SER A 249 3.06 -11.27 25.90
N ALA A 250 4.06 -10.46 25.58
CA ALA A 250 4.32 -9.21 26.31
C ALA A 250 3.19 -8.20 26.12
N LEU A 251 2.71 -7.62 27.24
CA LEU A 251 1.58 -6.68 27.25
C LEU A 251 1.99 -5.26 26.85
N ASN A 252 3.20 -4.83 27.22
CA ASN A 252 3.68 -3.50 26.86
C ASN A 252 4.19 -3.52 25.40
N PRO A 253 3.73 -2.59 24.54
CA PRO A 253 4.08 -2.62 23.12
C PRO A 253 5.58 -2.50 22.79
N THR A 254 6.42 -2.06 23.74
CA THR A 254 7.87 -1.89 23.54
C THR A 254 8.70 -3.04 24.10
N ASP A 255 8.12 -3.92 24.92
CA ASP A 255 8.88 -4.94 25.62
C ASP A 255 9.27 -6.07 24.65
N GLY A 256 10.56 -6.43 24.68
CA GLY A 256 11.13 -7.46 23.80
C GLY A 256 11.13 -7.10 22.32
N ILE A 257 11.09 -5.82 21.98
CA ILE A 257 11.13 -5.34 20.58
C ILE A 257 12.53 -4.84 20.26
N ARG A 258 13.10 -5.37 19.17
CA ARG A 258 14.34 -4.87 18.56
C ARG A 258 14.04 -4.45 17.14
N ALA A 259 14.60 -3.34 16.68
CA ALA A 259 14.46 -2.95 15.28
C ALA A 259 15.74 -2.33 14.73
N GLU A 260 15.93 -2.47 13.42
CA GLU A 260 17.06 -1.91 12.69
C GLU A 260 16.65 -1.53 11.25
N VAL A 261 17.34 -0.56 10.67
CA VAL A 261 17.07 -0.16 9.28
C VAL A 261 17.57 -1.27 8.35
N ALA A 262 16.64 -1.91 7.65
CA ALA A 262 16.93 -2.99 6.71
C ALA A 262 17.30 -2.46 5.31
N HIS A 263 16.69 -1.33 4.93
CA HIS A 263 17.01 -0.60 3.71
C HIS A 263 16.65 0.87 3.90
N GLY A 264 17.45 1.78 3.33
CA GLY A 264 17.17 3.22 3.39
C GLY A 264 17.58 3.91 2.10
N GLY A 265 17.28 5.20 1.98
CA GLY A 265 17.55 5.93 0.74
C GLY A 265 16.43 5.80 -0.29
N LEU A 266 15.22 5.47 0.16
CA LEU A 266 14.02 5.37 -0.66
C LEU A 266 13.26 6.70 -0.69
N HIS A 267 12.47 6.92 -1.74
CA HIS A 267 11.61 8.09 -1.86
C HIS A 267 10.15 7.68 -1.65
N ASN A 268 9.60 8.04 -0.49
CA ASN A 268 8.22 7.73 -0.12
C ASN A 268 7.94 6.22 -0.15
N ALA A 269 8.78 5.46 0.58
CA ALA A 269 8.64 4.01 0.76
C ALA A 269 7.27 3.67 1.35
N ASN A 270 6.49 2.89 0.62
CA ASN A 270 5.05 2.76 0.82
C ASN A 270 4.70 1.27 0.89
N GLY A 271 3.97 0.72 -0.08
CA GLY A 271 3.57 -0.67 -0.13
C GLY A 271 4.71 -1.68 -0.07
N LEU A 272 4.45 -2.79 0.62
CA LEU A 272 5.29 -3.98 0.69
C LEU A 272 4.51 -5.18 0.15
N GLY A 273 5.20 -6.05 -0.59
CA GLY A 273 4.54 -7.21 -1.20
C GLY A 273 5.37 -8.48 -1.14
N HIS A 274 4.68 -9.61 -1.02
CA HIS A 274 5.31 -10.92 -1.22
C HIS A 274 5.56 -11.18 -2.69
N TYR A 275 6.78 -11.59 -2.99
CA TYR A 275 7.14 -12.20 -4.25
C TYR A 275 7.79 -13.56 -3.96
N LYS A 276 8.47 -14.18 -4.93
CA LYS A 276 9.19 -15.45 -4.80
C LYS A 276 9.89 -15.61 -3.44
N PRO A 277 10.08 -16.83 -2.92
CA PRO A 277 10.72 -17.06 -1.63
C PRO A 277 12.00 -16.23 -1.43
N GLY A 278 12.05 -15.47 -0.34
CA GLY A 278 13.16 -14.58 0.00
C GLY A 278 13.19 -13.27 -0.78
N GLN A 279 12.11 -12.90 -1.48
CA GLN A 279 11.98 -11.63 -2.19
C GLN A 279 10.82 -10.81 -1.64
N ILE A 280 11.03 -9.50 -1.65
CA ILE A 280 10.12 -8.49 -1.12
C ILE A 280 9.95 -7.40 -2.18
N LEU A 281 8.72 -7.00 -2.44
CA LEU A 281 8.39 -5.84 -3.26
C LEU A 281 8.38 -4.60 -2.35
N ILE A 282 8.90 -3.49 -2.84
CA ILE A 282 8.91 -2.21 -2.10
C ILE A 282 8.53 -1.10 -3.06
N ASP A 283 7.42 -0.44 -2.82
CA ASP A 283 6.96 0.67 -3.67
C ASP A 283 7.45 2.01 -3.16
N ASP A 284 8.06 2.79 -4.05
CA ASP A 284 8.27 4.23 -3.89
C ASP A 284 7.07 4.94 -4.52
N CYS A 285 6.02 5.15 -3.72
CA CYS A 285 4.68 5.57 -4.16
C CYS A 285 4.73 6.81 -5.06
N SER A 286 5.30 7.90 -4.55
CA SER A 286 5.38 9.18 -5.26
C SER A 286 6.39 9.19 -6.40
N ALA A 287 7.34 8.23 -6.46
CA ALA A 287 8.26 8.10 -7.59
C ALA A 287 7.66 7.30 -8.76
N GLY A 288 6.63 6.48 -8.50
CA GLY A 288 6.12 5.48 -9.42
C GLY A 288 7.18 4.43 -9.75
N ILE A 289 7.85 3.88 -8.72
CA ILE A 289 8.90 2.86 -8.87
C ILE A 289 8.63 1.73 -7.88
N MET A 290 8.46 0.51 -8.37
CA MET A 290 8.47 -0.69 -7.55
C MET A 290 9.86 -1.31 -7.58
N HIS A 291 10.46 -1.53 -6.41
CA HIS A 291 11.75 -2.20 -6.27
C HIS A 291 11.56 -3.70 -6.01
N LEU A 292 12.46 -4.49 -6.59
CA LEU A 292 12.56 -5.93 -6.36
C LEU A 292 13.66 -6.18 -5.33
N GLY A 293 13.28 -6.27 -4.06
CA GLY A 293 14.17 -6.55 -2.95
C GLY A 293 14.47 -8.05 -2.79
N LYS A 294 15.67 -8.34 -2.29
CA LYS A 294 16.08 -9.67 -1.82
C LYS A 294 16.43 -9.59 -0.34
N LEU A 295 15.79 -10.44 0.44
CA LEU A 295 16.13 -10.67 1.84
C LEU A 295 17.45 -11.44 1.93
N SER A 296 18.25 -11.16 2.95
CA SER A 296 19.45 -11.96 3.20
C SER A 296 19.10 -13.41 3.53
N SER A 297 19.92 -14.34 3.03
CA SER A 297 19.83 -15.75 3.39
C SER A 297 20.44 -16.07 4.75
N ASP A 298 21.28 -15.18 5.30
CA ASP A 298 21.77 -15.29 6.66
C ASP A 298 20.66 -14.83 7.63
N PRO A 299 20.14 -15.70 8.51
CA PRO A 299 19.04 -15.35 9.41
C PRO A 299 19.40 -14.23 10.41
N LYS A 300 20.69 -13.95 10.63
CA LYS A 300 21.15 -12.83 11.47
C LYS A 300 21.24 -11.51 10.73
N ASN A 301 21.21 -11.55 9.40
CA ASN A 301 21.27 -10.38 8.57
C ASN A 301 19.85 -10.03 8.10
N THR A 302 19.37 -8.89 8.51
CA THR A 302 18.01 -8.44 8.24
C THR A 302 17.94 -7.52 7.02
N THR A 303 19.08 -7.18 6.42
CA THR A 303 19.15 -6.22 5.30
C THR A 303 18.40 -6.69 4.06
N ILE A 304 17.92 -5.70 3.30
CA ILE A 304 17.32 -5.89 1.98
C ILE A 304 18.25 -5.30 0.93
N SER A 305 18.60 -6.10 -0.08
CA SER A 305 19.32 -5.63 -1.27
C SER A 305 18.36 -5.46 -2.43
N ILE A 306 18.43 -4.33 -3.15
CA ILE A 306 17.63 -4.11 -4.35
C ILE A 306 18.28 -4.82 -5.54
N ALA A 307 17.53 -5.71 -6.18
CA ALA A 307 17.97 -6.51 -7.32
C ALA A 307 17.49 -5.97 -8.67
N GLY A 308 16.51 -5.07 -8.68
CA GLY A 308 15.96 -4.44 -9.88
C GLY A 308 14.76 -3.58 -9.53
N SER A 309 14.16 -2.95 -10.54
CA SER A 309 12.98 -2.10 -10.36
C SER A 309 12.07 -2.15 -11.59
N VAL A 310 10.85 -1.64 -11.42
CA VAL A 310 9.86 -1.38 -12.47
C VAL A 310 9.35 0.05 -12.31
N ASP A 311 9.53 0.87 -13.35
CA ASP A 311 8.99 2.23 -13.39
C ASP A 311 7.56 2.26 -13.95
N PHE A 312 6.71 3.09 -13.36
CA PHE A 312 5.31 3.34 -13.75
C PHE A 312 5.09 4.81 -14.05
N ASP A 313 4.11 5.13 -14.89
CA ASP A 313 3.80 6.54 -15.23
C ASP A 313 2.75 7.17 -14.30
N THR A 314 2.38 6.48 -13.22
CA THR A 314 1.48 6.95 -12.16
C THR A 314 2.18 6.86 -10.81
N THR A 315 1.62 7.49 -9.78
CA THR A 315 1.92 7.02 -8.43
C THR A 315 1.40 5.59 -8.30
N ILE A 316 2.06 4.82 -7.44
CA ILE A 316 1.73 3.43 -7.15
C ILE A 316 1.55 3.27 -5.65
N ASP A 317 1.00 2.15 -5.23
CA ASP A 317 0.61 1.85 -3.85
C ASP A 317 0.71 0.32 -3.65
N ASN A 318 0.26 -0.23 -2.53
CA ASN A 318 0.43 -1.63 -2.09
C ASN A 318 0.47 -2.69 -3.24
N PRO A 319 1.68 -3.20 -3.60
CA PRO A 319 1.86 -4.10 -4.73
C PRO A 319 1.59 -5.56 -4.35
N SER A 320 1.11 -6.37 -5.29
CA SER A 320 0.98 -7.81 -5.09
C SER A 320 1.51 -8.64 -6.26
N TRP A 321 1.81 -9.91 -5.98
CA TRP A 321 2.15 -10.90 -7.00
C TRP A 321 0.97 -11.83 -7.28
N PHE A 322 0.53 -11.88 -8.52
CA PHE A 322 -0.42 -12.87 -8.99
C PHE A 322 0.31 -14.12 -9.51
N GLU A 323 0.07 -15.26 -8.88
CA GLU A 323 0.47 -16.57 -9.43
C GLU A 323 -0.69 -17.19 -10.23
N ASP A 324 -0.42 -17.45 -11.50
CA ASP A 324 -1.36 -18.08 -12.42
C ASP A 324 -1.49 -19.59 -12.12
N SER A 325 -2.54 -19.92 -11.37
CA SER A 325 -2.89 -21.31 -11.02
C SER A 325 -3.30 -22.17 -12.22
N TYR A 326 -3.54 -21.56 -13.39
CA TYR A 326 -3.93 -22.23 -14.64
C TYR A 326 -2.86 -22.09 -15.73
N ARG A 327 -1.60 -21.87 -15.34
CA ARG A 327 -0.47 -21.83 -16.27
C ARG A 327 -0.27 -23.18 -16.98
N SER A 328 0.20 -23.12 -18.21
CA SER A 328 0.67 -24.27 -18.99
C SER A 328 2.13 -24.08 -19.37
N GLU A 329 2.75 -25.13 -19.94
CA GLU A 329 4.13 -25.05 -20.45
C GLU A 329 4.34 -23.92 -21.47
N THR A 330 3.27 -23.51 -22.17
CA THR A 330 3.32 -22.52 -23.24
C THR A 330 2.71 -21.16 -22.85
N ARG A 331 2.08 -21.05 -21.67
CA ARG A 331 1.42 -19.81 -21.23
C ARG A 331 1.39 -19.71 -19.71
N ASP A 332 2.17 -18.76 -19.17
CA ASP A 332 2.17 -18.36 -17.77
C ASP A 332 1.81 -16.87 -17.69
N ASP A 333 0.62 -16.58 -17.16
CA ASP A 333 0.11 -15.23 -16.96
C ASP A 333 0.30 -14.79 -15.50
N SER A 334 1.39 -15.21 -14.84
CA SER A 334 1.78 -14.66 -13.54
C SER A 334 2.43 -13.28 -13.71
N GLY A 335 2.18 -12.37 -12.78
CA GLY A 335 2.72 -11.01 -12.85
C GLY A 335 2.42 -10.15 -11.63
N PHE A 336 3.04 -8.98 -11.57
CA PHE A 336 2.75 -7.99 -10.54
C PHE A 336 1.43 -7.27 -10.83
N VAL A 337 0.65 -7.01 -9.78
CA VAL A 337 -0.55 -6.20 -9.79
C VAL A 337 -0.27 -4.99 -8.92
N VAL A 338 -0.25 -3.80 -9.53
CA VAL A 338 0.22 -2.58 -8.86
C VAL A 338 -0.86 -1.51 -8.98
N PRO A 339 -1.64 -1.27 -7.92
CA PRO A 339 -2.65 -0.21 -7.87
C PRO A 339 -1.98 1.17 -7.76
N GLY A 340 -2.78 2.21 -7.93
CA GLY A 340 -2.35 3.57 -7.64
C GLY A 340 -3.37 4.62 -8.06
N ILE A 341 -2.94 5.88 -7.98
CA ILE A 341 -3.78 7.04 -8.28
C ILE A 341 -3.52 7.51 -9.70
N ASN A 342 -4.60 7.60 -10.47
CA ASN A 342 -4.52 8.03 -11.86
C ASN A 342 -4.29 9.54 -11.98
N LYS A 343 -4.77 10.35 -11.03
CA LYS A 343 -4.54 11.80 -11.00
C LYS A 343 -4.34 12.29 -9.57
N VAL A 344 -3.09 12.51 -9.20
CA VAL A 344 -2.73 13.02 -7.87
C VAL A 344 -3.39 14.37 -7.56
N LEU A 345 -3.67 15.19 -8.58
CA LEU A 345 -4.41 16.44 -8.41
C LEU A 345 -5.81 16.26 -7.82
N ASP A 346 -6.46 15.11 -8.03
CA ASP A 346 -7.78 14.85 -7.45
C ASP A 346 -7.65 14.55 -5.95
N LEU A 347 -6.61 13.83 -5.53
CA LEU A 347 -6.26 13.65 -4.11
C LEU A 347 -6.02 14.99 -3.43
N VAL A 348 -5.16 15.86 -4.01
CA VAL A 348 -4.86 17.18 -3.41
C VAL A 348 -6.12 18.03 -3.18
N LYS A 349 -7.10 17.97 -4.09
CA LYS A 349 -8.37 18.71 -3.96
C LYS A 349 -9.33 18.11 -2.92
N THR A 350 -9.14 16.84 -2.59
CA THR A 350 -10.04 16.04 -1.75
C THR A 350 -9.41 15.62 -0.42
N LEU A 351 -8.20 16.07 -0.11
CA LEU A 351 -7.54 15.84 1.18
C LEU A 351 -8.48 16.16 2.35
N GLY A 352 -8.60 15.21 3.28
CA GLY A 352 -9.50 15.31 4.43
C GLY A 352 -10.98 15.29 4.06
N LYS A 353 -11.36 14.79 2.87
CA LYS A 353 -12.76 14.64 2.44
C LYS A 353 -12.95 13.24 1.82
N PRO A 354 -13.24 12.21 2.65
CA PRO A 354 -13.36 10.83 2.18
C PRO A 354 -14.48 10.57 1.16
N SER A 355 -15.40 11.51 0.96
CA SER A 355 -16.41 11.45 -0.11
C SER A 355 -15.92 11.93 -1.48
N GLY A 356 -14.67 12.40 -1.57
CA GLY A 356 -14.04 12.86 -2.79
C GLY A 356 -13.81 11.72 -3.80
N LYS A 357 -13.94 12.05 -5.09
CA LYS A 357 -13.60 11.14 -6.18
C LYS A 357 -12.13 11.32 -6.53
N ILE A 358 -11.34 10.27 -6.31
CA ILE A 358 -9.93 10.19 -6.66
C ILE A 358 -9.83 9.09 -7.70
N SER A 359 -9.40 9.43 -8.90
CA SER A 359 -9.28 8.46 -9.98
C SER A 359 -8.23 7.37 -9.67
N SER A 360 -8.54 6.15 -10.09
CA SER A 360 -7.81 4.93 -9.75
C SER A 360 -7.26 4.26 -11.00
N ILE A 361 -6.15 3.55 -10.83
CA ILE A 361 -5.51 2.77 -11.89
C ILE A 361 -4.91 1.50 -11.31
N VAL A 362 -4.91 0.41 -12.08
CA VAL A 362 -4.17 -0.82 -11.75
C VAL A 362 -3.33 -1.23 -12.94
N TRP A 363 -2.02 -1.36 -12.71
CA TRP A 363 -1.08 -1.91 -13.66
C TRP A 363 -0.96 -3.43 -13.49
N TYR A 364 -0.73 -4.11 -14.61
CA TYR A 364 -0.35 -5.51 -14.63
C TYR A 364 0.96 -5.68 -15.38
N VAL A 365 1.94 -6.30 -14.72
CA VAL A 365 3.32 -6.36 -15.18
C VAL A 365 3.84 -7.79 -15.19
N ARG A 366 4.30 -8.25 -16.36
CA ARG A 366 4.76 -9.63 -16.55
C ARG A 366 6.24 -9.69 -16.91
N PRO A 367 6.97 -10.71 -16.44
CA PRO A 367 8.33 -10.95 -16.91
C PRO A 367 8.31 -11.34 -18.39
N VAL A 368 9.22 -10.77 -19.18
CA VAL A 368 9.39 -11.14 -20.59
C VAL A 368 10.45 -12.23 -20.70
N ALA A 369 10.13 -13.31 -21.44
CA ALA A 369 11.03 -14.46 -21.61
C ALA A 369 12.31 -14.12 -22.40
N ASP A 370 12.24 -13.14 -23.30
CA ASP A 370 13.37 -12.68 -24.11
C ASP A 370 13.44 -11.15 -24.10
N CYS A 371 14.33 -10.61 -23.26
CA CYS A 371 14.50 -9.17 -23.07
C CYS A 371 15.00 -8.44 -24.33
N SER A 372 15.57 -9.16 -25.31
CA SER A 372 16.03 -8.54 -26.57
C SER A 372 14.89 -8.03 -27.46
N LYS A 373 13.65 -8.41 -27.13
CA LYS A 373 12.42 -7.98 -27.84
C LYS A 373 11.77 -6.72 -27.25
N ILE A 374 12.32 -6.17 -26.17
CA ILE A 374 11.84 -4.92 -25.57
C ILE A 374 12.80 -3.80 -25.98
N ASP A 375 12.23 -2.62 -26.29
CA ASP A 375 13.01 -1.44 -26.66
C ASP A 375 14.00 -1.06 -25.54
N ALA A 376 15.25 -0.74 -25.92
CA ALA A 376 16.37 -0.58 -24.98
C ALA A 376 16.17 0.60 -24.00
N ASP A 377 15.33 1.57 -24.35
CA ASP A 377 14.98 2.73 -23.53
C ASP A 377 13.97 2.39 -22.41
N ALA A 378 13.37 1.19 -22.40
CA ALA A 378 12.39 0.75 -21.40
C ALA A 378 13.01 0.08 -20.14
N GLY A 379 14.34 -0.07 -20.10
CA GLY A 379 15.13 -0.30 -18.87
C GLY A 379 14.96 -1.64 -18.14
N ALA A 380 13.94 -2.45 -18.40
CA ALA A 380 13.74 -3.70 -17.68
C ALA A 380 12.92 -4.74 -18.48
N CYS A 381 13.16 -6.03 -18.21
CA CYS A 381 12.56 -7.19 -18.88
C CYS A 381 11.09 -7.41 -18.50
N TRP A 382 10.26 -6.38 -18.59
CA TRP A 382 8.87 -6.38 -18.13
C TRP A 382 7.93 -5.88 -19.21
N GLU A 383 6.85 -6.63 -19.44
CA GLU A 383 5.71 -6.19 -20.22
C GLU A 383 4.71 -5.54 -19.26
N LYS A 384 4.40 -4.26 -19.47
CA LYS A 384 3.44 -3.50 -18.67
C LYS A 384 2.18 -3.25 -19.48
N ARG A 385 1.02 -3.51 -18.88
CA ARG A 385 -0.27 -3.06 -19.43
C ARG A 385 -1.16 -2.49 -18.34
N LEU A 386 -2.04 -1.57 -18.74
CA LEU A 386 -3.14 -1.14 -17.90
C LEU A 386 -4.17 -2.26 -17.81
N LEU A 387 -4.50 -2.67 -16.59
CA LEU A 387 -5.46 -3.72 -16.33
C LEU A 387 -6.84 -3.13 -16.03
N PHE A 388 -6.87 -2.03 -15.28
CA PHE A 388 -8.10 -1.39 -14.84
C PHE A 388 -7.88 0.11 -14.59
N GLU A 389 -8.89 0.93 -14.90
CA GLU A 389 -8.98 2.36 -14.63
C GLU A 389 -10.39 2.72 -14.12
N ASP A 390 -10.43 3.68 -13.21
CA ASP A 390 -11.66 4.27 -12.70
C ASP A 390 -11.55 5.79 -12.55
N ASP A 391 -12.64 6.50 -12.82
CA ASP A 391 -12.75 7.95 -12.60
C ASP A 391 -13.01 8.33 -11.13
N GLY A 392 -13.02 7.35 -10.22
CA GLY A 392 -13.30 7.51 -8.79
C GLY A 392 -14.78 7.29 -8.45
N THR A 393 -15.60 6.84 -9.39
CA THR A 393 -17.04 6.55 -9.15
C THR A 393 -17.32 5.13 -8.70
N ARG A 394 -16.55 4.13 -9.14
CA ARG A 394 -16.70 2.74 -8.71
C ARG A 394 -15.68 2.41 -7.62
N ILE A 395 -14.45 2.87 -7.76
CA ILE A 395 -13.38 2.75 -6.77
C ILE A 395 -12.56 4.05 -6.74
N SER A 396 -12.57 4.71 -5.59
CA SER A 396 -11.81 5.93 -5.33
C SER A 396 -10.48 5.58 -4.66
N SER A 397 -9.39 6.24 -5.07
CA SER A 397 -8.07 6.11 -4.46
C SER A 397 -7.60 4.66 -4.32
N ALA A 398 -7.47 3.93 -5.43
CA ALA A 398 -6.97 2.57 -5.39
C ALA A 398 -5.61 2.50 -4.71
N ALA A 399 -5.51 1.65 -3.69
CA ALA A 399 -4.34 1.54 -2.82
C ALA A 399 -3.85 0.09 -2.65
N GLY A 400 -4.73 -0.91 -2.67
CA GLY A 400 -4.36 -2.32 -2.73
C GLY A 400 -5.09 -3.03 -3.87
N ALA A 401 -4.43 -4.01 -4.49
CA ALA A 401 -5.07 -4.83 -5.50
C ALA A 401 -4.47 -6.25 -5.58
N VAL A 402 -5.34 -7.24 -5.73
CA VAL A 402 -4.98 -8.66 -5.88
C VAL A 402 -5.80 -9.33 -6.97
N MET A 403 -5.25 -10.34 -7.62
CA MET A 403 -5.96 -11.16 -8.60
C MET A 403 -6.17 -12.59 -8.11
N VAL A 404 -7.32 -13.16 -8.47
CA VAL A 404 -7.65 -14.58 -8.27
C VAL A 404 -8.06 -15.18 -9.61
N GLY A 405 -7.30 -16.17 -10.09
CA GLY A 405 -7.55 -16.82 -11.38
C GLY A 405 -8.91 -17.54 -11.40
N ILE A 406 -9.60 -17.45 -12.53
CA ILE A 406 -10.85 -18.16 -12.79
C ILE A 406 -10.54 -19.39 -13.63
N ASP A 407 -11.09 -20.55 -13.24
CA ASP A 407 -11.00 -21.77 -14.04
C ASP A 407 -11.46 -21.50 -15.49
N PRO A 408 -10.57 -21.66 -16.50
CA PRO A 408 -10.92 -21.40 -17.89
C PRO A 408 -12.14 -22.19 -18.37
N ALA A 409 -12.45 -23.35 -17.78
CA ALA A 409 -13.65 -24.11 -18.10
C ALA A 409 -14.95 -23.35 -17.78
N LYS A 410 -14.91 -22.41 -16.83
CA LYS A 410 -16.03 -21.52 -16.48
C LYS A 410 -16.16 -20.30 -17.39
N GLU A 411 -15.13 -20.02 -18.20
CA GLU A 411 -15.03 -18.84 -19.05
C GLU A 411 -14.82 -19.24 -20.52
N ASN A 412 -15.46 -20.33 -20.97
CA ASN A 412 -15.40 -20.82 -22.37
C ASN A 412 -13.96 -21.04 -22.90
N GLY A 413 -13.04 -21.45 -22.02
CA GLY A 413 -11.63 -21.65 -22.33
C GLY A 413 -10.78 -20.37 -22.31
N GLN A 414 -11.36 -19.20 -22.03
CA GLN A 414 -10.63 -17.95 -21.86
C GLN A 414 -9.98 -17.89 -20.49
N LYS A 415 -8.76 -17.34 -20.44
CA LYS A 415 -8.08 -17.08 -19.16
C LYS A 415 -8.49 -15.71 -18.64
N LYS A 416 -9.13 -15.73 -17.48
CA LYS A 416 -9.59 -14.53 -16.77
C LYS A 416 -9.25 -14.63 -15.30
N ALA A 417 -9.25 -13.49 -14.63
CA ALA A 417 -9.16 -13.40 -13.19
C ALA A 417 -10.25 -12.46 -12.65
N TRP A 418 -10.60 -12.64 -11.38
CA TRP A 418 -11.19 -11.56 -10.59
C TRP A 418 -10.06 -10.68 -10.09
N LEU A 419 -10.11 -9.39 -10.44
CA LEU A 419 -9.29 -8.34 -9.86
C LEU A 419 -10.07 -7.69 -8.72
N PHE A 420 -9.53 -7.75 -7.50
CA PHE A 420 -10.06 -7.06 -6.33
C PHE A 420 -9.24 -5.80 -6.09
N VAL A 421 -9.91 -4.66 -5.91
CA VAL A 421 -9.28 -3.36 -5.70
C VAL A 421 -9.86 -2.70 -4.44
N THR A 422 -8.99 -2.33 -3.50
CA THR A 422 -9.32 -1.54 -2.30
C THR A 422 -9.01 -0.06 -2.52
N GLY A 423 -9.43 0.81 -1.60
CA GLY A 423 -9.01 2.21 -1.64
C GLY A 423 -9.33 2.97 -0.36
N PHE A 424 -8.40 3.83 0.07
CA PHE A 424 -8.49 4.50 1.37
C PHE A 424 -9.67 5.46 1.53
N TYR A 425 -10.24 5.98 0.43
CA TYR A 425 -11.49 6.76 0.38
C TYR A 425 -12.61 6.06 -0.41
N SER A 426 -12.52 4.74 -0.60
CA SER A 426 -13.57 3.97 -1.27
C SER A 426 -14.67 3.53 -0.31
N SER A 427 -15.91 3.47 -0.78
CA SER A 427 -17.03 2.94 0.02
C SER A 427 -17.09 1.41 0.04
N ASN A 428 -16.49 0.75 -0.94
CA ASN A 428 -16.45 -0.71 -1.06
C ASN A 428 -15.18 -1.12 -1.80
N VAL A 429 -14.69 -2.32 -1.52
CA VAL A 429 -13.84 -3.09 -2.42
C VAL A 429 -14.62 -3.42 -3.68
N VAL A 430 -13.96 -3.28 -4.82
CA VAL A 430 -14.50 -3.65 -6.12
C VAL A 430 -13.85 -4.93 -6.61
N ALA A 431 -14.67 -5.90 -7.01
CA ALA A 431 -14.23 -7.08 -7.75
C ALA A 431 -14.66 -6.93 -9.22
N VAL A 432 -13.73 -7.02 -10.15
CA VAL A 432 -13.99 -6.91 -11.59
C VAL A 432 -13.31 -8.05 -12.34
N LYS A 433 -13.99 -8.68 -13.30
CA LYS A 433 -13.33 -9.67 -14.15
C LYS A 433 -12.43 -8.98 -15.17
N VAL A 434 -11.25 -9.53 -15.33
CA VAL A 434 -10.23 -9.05 -16.28
C VAL A 434 -9.70 -10.20 -17.12
N ASP A 435 -9.37 -9.91 -18.37
CA ASP A 435 -8.69 -10.84 -19.27
C ASP A 435 -7.19 -10.90 -18.91
N LEU A 436 -6.59 -12.09 -18.98
CA LEU A 436 -5.18 -12.35 -18.64
C LEU A 436 -4.25 -12.37 -19.85
#